data_AF-A0AA44MS83-F1
#
_entry.id   AF-A0AA44MS83-F1
#
_cell.length_a   1.000
_cell.length_b   1.000
_cell.length_c   1.000
_cell.angle_alpha   90.00
_cell.angle_beta   90.00
_cell.angle_gamma   90.00
#
_symmetry.space_group_name_H-M   'P 1'
#
loop_
_entity.id
_entity.type
_entity.pdbx_description
1 polymer ?
#
loop_
_entity_poly.entity_id
_entity_poly.type
_entity_poly.pdbx_seq_one_letter_code
_entity_poly.pdbx_strand_id
1 'polypeptide(L)' 'QAKSMTEAKKNIHEADVILIGPQIRYELLAVKEIAGNIPVDTIDMRDYGMMNGAKVLEQALAWIGEIR' A
#
# COMPACT_ATOMS: atom_id res chain seq x y z
N GLN A 1 9.09 2.05 2.86
CA GLN A 1 9.26 2.16 4.33
C GLN A 1 8.01 1.60 5.00
N ALA A 2 8.13 0.91 6.15
CA ALA A 2 6.96 0.48 6.93
C ALA A 2 6.65 1.53 8.00
N LYS A 3 5.40 2.02 8.06
CA LYS A 3 4.91 3.00 9.04
C LYS A 3 3.61 2.47 9.68
N SER A 4 3.30 2.93 10.89
CA SER A 4 1.99 2.69 11.52
C SER A 4 0.88 3.44 10.77
N MET A 5 -0.38 3.02 10.91
CA MET A 5 -1.52 3.68 10.25
C MET A 5 -1.62 5.17 10.62
N THR A 6 -1.41 5.51 11.89
CA THR A 6 -1.46 6.89 12.38
C THR A 6 -0.41 7.77 11.72
N GLU A 7 0.79 7.23 11.50
CA GLU A 7 1.88 7.96 10.86
C GLU A 7 1.75 7.99 9.33
N ALA A 8 1.22 6.91 8.75
CA ALA A 8 0.92 6.84 7.32
C ALA A 8 -0.10 7.92 6.94
N LYS A 9 -1.16 8.12 7.72
CA LYS A 9 -2.16 9.18 7.48
C LYS A 9 -1.57 10.60 7.50
N LYS A 10 -0.50 10.85 8.27
CA LYS A 10 0.15 12.18 8.33
C LYS A 10 0.98 12.50 7.08
N ASN A 11 1.60 11.49 6.48
CA ASN A 11 2.55 11.65 5.37
C ASN A 11 2.06 10.92 4.11
N ILE A 12 0.75 10.73 3.98
CA ILE A 12 0.17 9.86 2.95
C ILE A 12 0.46 10.37 1.54
N HIS A 13 0.54 11.70 1.40
CA HIS A 13 0.76 12.39 0.13
C HIS A 13 2.22 12.39 -0.34
N GLU A 14 3.14 11.89 0.49
CA GLU A 14 4.56 11.71 0.11
C GLU A 14 4.82 10.36 -0.55
N ALA A 15 3.83 9.46 -0.55
CA ALA A 15 3.97 8.11 -1.10
C ALA A 15 3.54 8.06 -2.57
N ASP A 16 4.31 7.36 -3.40
CA ASP A 16 3.91 7.04 -4.78
C ASP A 16 2.87 5.92 -4.83
N VAL A 17 2.95 4.97 -3.89
CA VAL A 17 2.03 3.82 -3.75
C VAL A 17 1.88 3.47 -2.28
N ILE A 18 0.68 3.08 -1.87
CA ILE A 18 0.37 2.63 -0.52
C ILE A 18 -0.06 1.17 -0.56
N LEU A 19 0.71 0.31 0.11
CA LEU A 19 0.37 -1.09 0.28
C LEU A 19 -0.02 -1.37 1.74
N ILE A 20 -1.21 -1.90 1.92
CA ILE A 20 -1.81 -2.19 3.23
C ILE A 20 -1.64 -3.68 3.54
N GLY A 21 -1.19 -3.99 4.76
CA GLY A 21 -1.08 -5.38 5.21
C GLY A 21 -2.44 -6.09 5.26
N PRO A 22 -2.50 -7.42 5.03
CA PRO A 22 -3.76 -8.16 4.93
C PRO A 22 -4.61 -8.09 6.21
N GLN A 23 -3.97 -7.89 7.37
CA GLN A 23 -4.60 -7.80 8.69
C GLN A 23 -5.52 -6.58 8.86
N ILE A 24 -5.27 -5.50 8.11
CA ILE A 24 -5.99 -4.22 8.20
C ILE A 24 -6.70 -3.87 6.88
N ARG A 25 -7.06 -4.90 6.09
CA ARG A 25 -7.79 -4.76 4.81
C ARG A 25 -9.07 -3.93 4.92
N TYR A 26 -9.75 -3.97 6.07
CA TYR A 26 -10.98 -3.21 6.29
C TYR A 26 -10.77 -1.68 6.25
N GLU A 27 -9.55 -1.18 6.49
CA GLU A 27 -9.20 0.24 6.39
C GLU A 27 -8.97 0.69 4.93
N LEU A 28 -8.97 -0.22 3.96
CA LEU A 28 -8.63 0.09 2.56
C LEU A 28 -9.46 1.24 2.00
N LEU A 29 -10.76 1.26 2.25
CA LEU A 29 -11.65 2.33 1.76
C LEU A 29 -11.30 3.67 2.41
N ALA A 30 -11.13 3.71 3.73
CA ALA A 30 -10.77 4.92 4.45
C ALA A 30 -9.41 5.47 4.00
N VAL A 31 -8.42 4.59 3.75
CA VAL A 31 -7.12 5.01 3.25
C VAL A 31 -7.20 5.50 1.82
N LYS A 32 -8.01 4.88 0.95
CA LYS A 32 -8.26 5.37 -0.42
C LYS A 32 -8.85 6.77 -0.44
N GLU A 33 -9.85 7.03 0.42
CA GLU A 33 -10.46 8.37 0.53
C GLU A 33 -9.44 9.44 0.93
N ILE A 34 -8.52 9.12 1.84
CA ILE A 34 -7.49 10.05 2.32
C ILE A 34 -6.34 10.19 1.29
N ALA A 35 -6.01 9.11 0.56
CA ALA A 35 -4.91 9.06 -0.40
C ALA A 35 -5.19 9.81 -1.71
N GLY A 36 -6.47 9.98 -2.07
CA GLY A 36 -6.88 10.68 -3.29
C GLY A 36 -6.44 9.92 -4.55
N ASN A 37 -5.52 10.49 -5.32
CA ASN A 37 -5.03 9.91 -6.57
C ASN A 37 -3.92 8.86 -6.38
N ILE A 38 -3.40 8.72 -5.17
CA ILE A 38 -2.33 7.75 -4.89
C ILE A 38 -2.94 6.35 -4.88
N PRO A 39 -2.38 5.39 -5.64
CA PRO A 39 -2.86 4.03 -5.67
C PRO A 39 -2.69 3.38 -4.30
N VAL A 40 -3.79 2.80 -3.82
CA VAL A 40 -3.84 2.07 -2.56
C VAL A 40 -4.36 0.66 -2.81
N ASP A 41 -3.60 -0.33 -2.40
CA ASP A 41 -4.00 -1.74 -2.48
C ASP A 41 -3.55 -2.53 -1.25
N THR A 42 -4.06 -3.74 -1.11
CA THR A 42 -3.64 -4.69 -0.09
C THR A 42 -2.56 -5.62 -0.59
N ILE A 43 -1.63 -5.96 0.29
CA ILE A 43 -0.67 -7.03 0.06
C ILE A 43 -1.41 -8.37 0.12
N ASP A 44 -1.09 -9.26 -0.83
CA ASP A 44 -1.60 -10.62 -0.81
C ASP A 44 -1.17 -11.35 0.47
N MET A 45 -2.09 -12.10 1.10
CA MET A 45 -1.83 -12.74 2.39
C MET A 45 -0.74 -13.81 2.30
N ARG A 46 -0.64 -14.50 1.17
CA ARG A 46 0.39 -15.51 0.92
C ARG A 46 1.74 -14.84 0.78
N ASP A 47 1.84 -13.79 -0.03
CA ASP A 47 3.11 -13.07 -0.22
C ASP A 47 3.55 -12.37 1.08
N TYR A 48 2.61 -11.83 1.87
CA TYR A 48 2.89 -11.29 3.20
C TYR A 48 3.39 -12.37 4.16
N GLY A 49 2.70 -13.52 4.22
CA GLY A 49 3.05 -14.62 5.12
C GLY A 49 4.36 -15.32 4.76
N MET A 50 4.71 -15.37 3.47
CA MET A 50 5.97 -15.90 2.97
C MET A 50 7.11 -14.87 2.98
N MET A 51 6.86 -13.64 3.45
CA MET A 51 7.81 -12.52 3.42
C MET A 51 8.40 -12.29 2.01
N ASN A 52 7.58 -12.48 0.98
CA ASN A 52 7.99 -12.41 -0.43
C ASN A 52 8.12 -10.95 -0.90
N GLY A 53 9.12 -10.24 -0.39
CA GLY A 53 9.33 -8.82 -0.67
C GLY A 53 9.52 -8.49 -2.15
N ALA A 54 10.10 -9.41 -2.93
CA ALA A 54 10.28 -9.22 -4.38
C ALA A 54 8.93 -9.07 -5.09
N LYS A 55 7.97 -9.95 -4.78
CA LYS A 55 6.64 -9.92 -5.40
C LYS A 55 5.80 -8.73 -4.94
N VAL A 56 5.92 -8.35 -3.67
CA VAL A 56 5.28 -7.14 -3.13
C VAL A 56 5.87 -5.87 -3.78
N LEU A 57 7.17 -5.86 -4.05
CA LEU A 57 7.82 -4.76 -4.75
C LEU A 57 7.41 -4.70 -6.22
N GLU A 58 7.38 -5.82 -6.93
CA GLU A 58 6.88 -5.90 -8.31
C GLU A 58 5.44 -5.38 -8.42
N GLN A 59 4.58 -5.76 -7.47
CA GLN A 59 3.23 -5.22 -7.37
C GLN A 59 3.27 -3.69 -7.27
N ALA A 60 4.01 -3.12 -6.31
CA ALA A 60 4.11 -1.67 -6.16
C ALA A 60 4.61 -0.96 -7.43
N LEU A 61 5.64 -1.51 -8.08
CA LEU A 61 6.22 -0.93 -9.29
C LEU A 61 5.25 -0.95 -10.48
N ALA A 62 4.43 -1.99 -10.61
CA ALA A 62 3.40 -2.06 -11.65
C ALA A 62 2.41 -0.89 -11.53
N TRP A 63 1.98 -0.57 -10.30
CA TRP A 63 1.09 0.57 -10.04
C TRP A 63 1.74 1.93 -10.35
N ILE A 64 3.03 2.12 -10.06
CA ILE A 64 3.76 3.34 -10.44
C ILE A 64 3.87 3.46 -11.96
N GLY A 65 4.14 2.33 -12.64
CA GLY A 65 4.31 2.27 -14.09
C GLY A 65 3.03 2.59 -14.87
N GLU A 66 1.85 2.24 -14.35
CA GLU A 66 0.55 2.55 -14.96
C GLU A 66 0.13 4.02 -14.79
N ILE A 67 0.72 4.76 -13.84
CA ILE A 67 0.37 6.15 -13.52
C ILE A 67 1.23 7.17 -14.30
N ARG A 68 2.26 6.72 -15.03
CA ARG A 68 3.10 7.56 -15.89
C ARG A 68 2.63 7.54 -17.34
#